data_AF-A0A0F5VPH6-F1
#
_entry.id   AF-A0A0F5VPH6-F1
#
_cell.length_a   1.000
_cell.length_b   1.000
_cell.length_c   1.000
_cell.angle_alpha   90.00
_cell.angle_beta   90.00
_cell.angle_gamma   90.00
#
_symmetry.space_group_name_H-M   'P 1'
#
loop_
_entity.id
_entity.type
_entity.pdbx_description
1 polymer ?
#
loop_
_entity_poly.entity_id
_entity_poly.type
_entity_poly.pdbx_seq_one_letter_code
_entity_poly.pdbx_strand_id
1 'polypeptide(L)'
;MALSRELDNGRLLTFEAEGHTAFGRSACATDAVTAYLVALKVPKRGTSCADETQPPSSTPTVAPPGTTLSELRNGVSDRVERIGTLR
;
A
#
# COMPACT_ATOMS: atom_id res chain seq x y z
N MET A 1 15.92 -1.43 -23.05
CA MET A 1 15.36 -0.06 -23.14
C MET A 1 14.12 0.00 -22.26
N ALA A 2 13.74 1.19 -21.75
CA ALA A 2 12.54 1.35 -20.91
C ALA A 2 11.45 2.07 -21.71
N LEU A 3 10.21 1.58 -21.65
CA LEU A 3 9.08 2.10 -22.46
C LEU A 3 8.90 3.62 -22.34
N SER A 4 9.04 4.17 -21.13
CA SER A 4 8.89 5.61 -20.89
C SER A 4 9.92 6.49 -21.62
N ARG A 5 11.01 5.91 -22.14
CA ARG A 5 12.03 6.62 -22.94
C ARG A 5 11.83 6.47 -24.45
N GLU A 6 11.00 5.51 -24.87
CA GLU A 6 10.68 5.28 -26.29
C GLU A 6 9.47 6.09 -26.75
N LEU A 7 8.62 6.51 -25.81
CA LEU A 7 7.46 7.35 -26.07
C LEU A 7 7.86 8.83 -26.01
N ASP A 8 8.03 9.48 -27.17
CA ASP A 8 8.46 10.89 -27.28
C ASP A 8 7.61 11.86 -26.45
N ASN A 9 6.30 11.62 -26.39
CA ASN A 9 5.33 12.43 -25.64
C ASN A 9 4.84 11.74 -24.35
N GLY A 10 5.55 10.71 -23.88
CA GLY A 10 5.21 9.98 -22.66
C GLY A 10 5.65 10.70 -21.38
N ARG A 11 4.89 10.51 -20.29
CA ARG A 11 5.31 10.90 -18.94
C ARG A 11 5.19 9.72 -17.98
N LEU A 12 6.30 9.38 -17.34
CA LEU A 12 6.33 8.39 -16.26
C LEU A 12 5.72 8.98 -14.98
N LEU A 13 4.76 8.24 -14.42
CA LEU A 13 4.23 8.40 -13.08
C LEU A 13 4.54 7.11 -12.33
N THR A 14 5.29 7.20 -11.23
CA THR A 14 5.62 6.04 -10.41
C THR A 14 4.50 5.79 -9.39
N PHE A 15 4.17 4.52 -9.14
CA PHE A 15 3.26 4.11 -8.09
C PHE A 15 3.95 3.07 -7.22
N GLU A 16 4.29 3.48 -6.00
CA GLU A 16 4.95 2.64 -4.98
C GLU A 16 3.88 1.84 -4.25
N ALA A 17 3.69 0.59 -4.65
CA ALA A 17 2.70 -0.30 -4.07
C ALA A 17 3.00 -1.78 -4.38
N GLU A 18 2.44 -2.67 -3.58
CA GLU A 18 2.28 -4.08 -3.94
C GLU A 18 1.13 -4.26 -4.92
N GLY A 19 1.27 -5.22 -5.83
CA GLY A 19 0.26 -5.59 -6.82
C GLY A 19 0.48 -4.97 -8.21
N HIS A 20 -0.57 -5.00 -9.05
CA HIS A 20 -0.51 -4.57 -10.45
C HIS A 20 -1.53 -3.49 -10.78
N THR A 21 -1.06 -2.44 -11.48
CA THR A 21 -1.78 -1.20 -11.85
C THR A 21 -2.02 -0.21 -10.70
N ALA A 22 -2.27 1.06 -11.08
CA ALA A 22 -2.41 2.19 -10.15
C ALA A 22 -3.75 2.94 -10.26
N PHE A 23 -4.36 2.98 -11.46
CA PHE A 23 -5.58 3.76 -11.69
C PHE A 23 -6.77 3.15 -10.94
N GLY A 24 -7.49 3.97 -10.17
CA GLY A 24 -8.57 3.53 -9.30
C GLY A 24 -8.12 2.88 -7.97
N ARG A 25 -6.80 2.68 -7.77
CA ARG A 25 -6.25 2.17 -6.50
C ARG A 25 -5.71 3.26 -5.58
N SER A 26 -5.21 4.35 -6.14
CA SER A 26 -4.74 5.50 -5.38
C SER A 26 -5.43 6.77 -5.85
N ALA A 27 -5.80 7.65 -4.92
CA ALA A 27 -6.35 8.96 -5.23
C ALA A 27 -5.30 9.80 -5.97
N CYS A 28 -4.05 9.80 -5.50
CA CYS A 28 -2.93 10.47 -6.17
C CYS A 28 -2.76 10.02 -7.63
N ALA A 29 -2.73 8.70 -7.87
CA ALA A 29 -2.54 8.17 -9.21
C ALA A 29 -3.76 8.44 -10.11
N THR A 30 -4.97 8.30 -9.56
CA THR A 30 -6.23 8.53 -10.28
C THR A 30 -6.38 9.99 -10.68
N ASP A 31 -6.08 10.92 -9.78
CA ASP A 31 -6.17 12.36 -10.04
C ASP A 31 -5.13 12.81 -11.08
N ALA A 32 -3.91 12.29 -11.01
CA ALA A 32 -2.86 12.61 -11.99
C ALA A 32 -3.24 12.15 -13.40
N VAL A 33 -3.77 10.93 -13.53
CA VAL A 33 -4.25 10.41 -14.82
C VAL A 33 -5.47 11.19 -15.30
N THR A 34 -6.44 11.46 -14.43
CA THR A 34 -7.66 12.21 -14.77
C THR A 34 -7.35 13.63 -15.21
N ALA A 35 -6.44 14.33 -14.52
CA ALA A 35 -6.03 15.68 -14.89
C ALA A 35 -5.33 15.72 -16.25
N TYR A 36 -4.57 14.68 -16.61
CA TYR A 36 -4.01 14.55 -17.96
C TYR A 36 -5.11 14.32 -19.00
N LEU A 37 -6.04 13.40 -18.76
CA LEU A 37 -7.10 13.08 -19.72
C LEU A 37 -8.08 14.24 -19.95
N VAL A 38 -8.42 14.99 -18.90
CA VAL A 38 -9.43 16.06 -18.96
C VAL A 38 -8.84 17.42 -19.35
N ALA A 39 -7.63 17.73 -18.89
CA ALA A 39 -7.05 19.07 -19.02
C ALA A 39 -5.64 19.08 -19.61
N LEU A 40 -5.12 17.94 -20.09
CA LEU A 40 -3.76 17.77 -20.61
C LEU A 40 -2.68 18.22 -19.61
N LYS A 41 -2.98 18.19 -18.31
CA LYS A 41 -2.05 18.58 -17.26
C LYS A 41 -1.07 17.44 -16.98
N VAL A 42 0.14 17.58 -17.50
CA VAL A 42 1.20 16.57 -17.36
C VAL A 42 1.82 16.61 -15.95
N PRO A 43 1.99 15.46 -15.25
CA PRO A 43 2.69 15.39 -13.98
C PRO A 43 4.12 15.94 -14.05
N LYS A 44 4.70 16.40 -12.93
CA LYS A 44 6.12 16.82 -12.88
C LYS A 44 7.06 15.62 -13.11
N ARG A 45 8.34 15.86 -13.42
CA ARG A 45 9.29 14.75 -13.65
C ARG A 45 9.58 14.11 -12.30
N GLY A 46 9.57 12.79 -12.26
CA GLY A 46 9.78 12.04 -11.01
C GLY A 46 8.60 12.09 -10.04
N THR A 47 7.39 12.48 -10.48
CA THR A 47 6.20 12.34 -9.65
C THR A 47 5.99 10.87 -9.29
N SER A 48 5.85 10.62 -7.99
CA SER A 48 5.55 9.31 -7.42
C SER A 48 4.31 9.41 -6.54
N CYS A 49 3.46 8.40 -6.60
CA CYS A 49 2.30 8.17 -5.74
C CYS A 49 2.55 6.88 -4.95
N ALA A 50 1.82 6.67 -3.85
CA ALA A 50 1.87 5.44 -3.06
C ALA A 50 0.46 4.94 -2.78
N ASP A 51 0.34 3.65 -2.46
CA ASP A 51 -0.93 3.09 -1.98
C ASP A 51 -1.20 3.63 -0.57
N GLU A 52 -2.31 4.37 -0.43
CA GLU A 52 -2.69 5.03 0.82
C GLU A 52 -3.10 4.03 1.90
N THR A 53 -3.42 2.79 1.52
CA THR A 53 -3.90 1.73 2.41
C THR A 53 -2.85 0.67 2.74
N GLN A 54 -1.70 0.71 2.06
CA GLN A 54 -0.70 -0.33 2.22
C GLN A 54 0.08 -0.18 3.53
N PRO A 55 0.19 -1.26 4.34
CA PRO A 55 1.11 -1.26 5.47
C PRO A 55 2.56 -1.11 5.00
N PRO A 56 3.48 -0.60 5.85
CA PRO A 56 4.86 -0.39 5.45
C PRO A 56 5.46 -1.67 4.86
N SER A 57 6.06 -1.57 3.67
CA SER A 57 6.66 -2.72 2.97
C SER A 57 7.86 -3.32 3.71
N SER A 58 8.41 -2.62 4.69
CA SER A 58 9.44 -3.14 5.58
C SER A 58 8.81 -3.91 6.75
N THR A 59 9.15 -5.18 6.88
CA THR A 59 8.83 -5.98 8.07
C THR A 59 9.44 -5.30 9.31
N PRO A 60 8.66 -5.02 10.36
CA PRO A 60 9.20 -4.54 11.62
C PRO A 60 10.23 -5.53 12.17
N THR A 61 11.46 -5.07 12.44
CA THR A 61 12.50 -5.90 13.09
C THR A 61 12.16 -6.18 14.55
N VAL A 62 11.30 -5.36 15.15
CA VAL A 62 10.83 -5.50 16.53
C VAL A 62 9.35 -5.84 16.51
N ALA A 63 8.98 -6.89 17.26
CA ALA A 63 7.59 -7.29 17.42
C ALA A 63 6.80 -6.15 18.12
N PRO A 64 5.64 -5.75 17.58
CA PRO A 64 4.73 -4.87 18.29
C PRO A 64 4.34 -5.46 19.67
N PRO A 65 4.05 -4.63 20.69
CA PRO A 65 3.54 -5.12 21.98
C PRO A 65 2.31 -6.03 21.81
N GLY A 66 2.23 -7.12 22.57
CA GLY A 66 1.13 -8.08 22.48
C GLY A 66 1.21 -9.06 21.30
N THR A 67 2.30 -9.06 20.52
CA THR A 67 2.47 -9.95 19.35
C THR A 67 3.60 -10.96 19.51
N THR A 68 4.28 -11.01 20.66
CA THR A 68 5.25 -12.08 20.92
C THR A 68 4.55 -13.43 21.05
N LEU A 69 5.27 -14.52 20.76
CA LEU A 69 4.70 -15.87 20.84
C LEU A 69 4.12 -16.17 22.23
N SER A 70 4.79 -15.73 23.30
CA SER A 70 4.31 -15.91 24.67
C SER A 70 3.01 -15.14 24.93
N GLU A 71 2.93 -13.88 24.50
CA GLU A 71 1.71 -13.07 24.64
C GLU A 71 0.54 -13.66 23.84
N LEU A 72 0.79 -14.10 22.61
CA LEU A 72 -0.23 -14.73 21.77
C LEU A 72 -0.74 -16.04 22.38
N ARG A 73 0.17 -16.87 22.92
CA ARG A 73 -0.19 -18.12 23.61
C ARG A 73 -1.03 -17.86 24.84
N ASN A 74 -0.64 -16.89 25.67
CA ASN A 74 -1.40 -16.49 26.85
C ASN A 74 -2.79 -15.99 26.46
N GLY A 75 -2.88 -15.11 25.46
CA GLY A 75 -4.17 -14.61 24.97
C GLY A 75 -5.09 -15.70 24.39
N VAL A 76 -4.55 -16.77 23.80
CA VAL A 76 -5.34 -17.94 23.38
C VAL A 76 -5.85 -18.72 24.59
N SER A 77 -5.00 -18.97 25.59
CA SER A 77 -5.41 -19.65 26.83
C SER A 77 -6.53 -18.90 27.54
N ASP A 78 -6.39 -17.59 27.73
CA ASP A 78 -7.40 -16.75 28.39
C ASP A 78 -8.76 -16.82 27.67
N ARG A 79 -8.74 -16.87 26.32
CA ARG A 79 -9.96 -17.00 25.51
C ARG A 79 -10.60 -18.38 25.67
N VAL A 80 -9.80 -19.44 25.75
CA VAL A 80 -10.30 -20.81 25.97
C VAL A 80 -10.96 -20.93 27.34
N GLU A 81 -10.34 -20.38 28.39
CA GLU A 81 -10.91 -20.36 29.74
C GLU A 81 -12.25 -19.63 29.78
N ARG A 82 -12.34 -18.46 29.13
CA ARG A 82 -13.59 -17.69 29.05
C ARG A 82 -14.70 -18.45 28.32
N ILE A 83 -14.39 -19.24 27.29
CA ILE A 83 -15.38 -20.10 26.62
C ILE A 83 -15.83 -21.24 27.54
N GLY A 84 -14.92 -21.78 28.34
CA GLY A 84 -15.22 -22.82 29.32
C GLY A 84 -16.18 -22.38 30.41
N THR A 85 -16.11 -21.11 30.84
CA THR A 85 -16.98 -20.55 31.89
C THR A 85 -18.34 -20.04 31.41
N LEU A 86 -18.55 -20.01 30.09
CA LEU A 86 -19.85 -19.66 29.47
C LEU A 86 -20.74 -20.90 29.24
N ARG A 87 -20.28 -22.10 29.61
CA ARG A 87 -21.06 -23.33 29.66
C ARG A 87 -21.50 -23.62 31.10
#